data_AF-A0A7L0U245-F1
#
_entry.id   AF-A0A7L0U245-F1
#
_cell.length_a   1.000
_cell.length_b   1.000
_cell.length_c   1.000
_cell.angle_alpha   90.00
_cell.angle_beta   90.00
_cell.angle_gamma   90.00
#
_symmetry.space_group_name_H-M   'P 1'
#
loop_
_entity.id
_entity.type
_entity.pdbx_description
1 polymer ?
#
loop_
_entity_poly.entity_id
_entity_poly.type
_entity_poly.pdbx_seq_one_letter_code
_entity_poly.pdbx_strand_id
1 'polypeptide(L)'
;LYLPSASSLQPAQPRVLLVSFDGFRWDYIYKVPTPNFNYAMENGVHVKQVTNVFITKTYPNHYTMVTGLYAESHGVVANEMYDPILNETFSLNKMDIHKSEFWEEASPIWITNQREGHKTGAAMWPGTDVKIHGVFPTYYMPYNESVSFEDRVARLIDWFTSEEPINFGLLYWEQPDEMGHILGPDNPLMGPIIRDIDKKLGFLLSELKKAKLWDVINVIITSDHGMSQSSSERLIELDQYVSRELYKVIDHSPAVAILPNEGKLDEVYEALTNAHPNMTVYKKEQVPDRLHYKHNRKIQPILALADKGWEIVHNKSDGFLFGNHGYDNILPEMHPIFLAVGPAFRKNATKEVMNATDLYPLLCHLLGINPLPNNGSFNAVKDILAEEVP
;
A
#
# COMPACT_ATOMS: atom_id res chain seq x y z
N LEU A 1 -46.91 -37.90 -3.98
CA LEU A 1 -46.29 -36.98 -3.00
C LEU A 1 -44.83 -36.86 -3.35
N TYR A 2 -44.47 -35.87 -4.17
CA TYR A 2 -43.08 -35.55 -4.49
C TYR A 2 -42.52 -34.72 -3.33
N LEU A 3 -41.52 -35.25 -2.64
CA LEU A 3 -40.74 -34.48 -1.67
C LEU A 3 -39.85 -33.50 -2.47
N PRO A 4 -39.80 -32.20 -2.11
CA PRO A 4 -38.85 -31.30 -2.71
C PRO A 4 -37.44 -31.71 -2.28
N SER A 5 -36.58 -31.91 -3.27
CA SER A 5 -35.14 -32.07 -3.08
C SER A 5 -34.62 -30.91 -2.25
N ALA A 6 -33.90 -31.22 -1.16
CA ALA A 6 -33.12 -30.24 -0.44
C ALA A 6 -32.23 -29.50 -1.43
N SER A 7 -32.49 -28.21 -1.63
CA SER A 7 -31.55 -27.29 -2.24
C SER A 7 -30.26 -27.42 -1.44
N SER A 8 -29.23 -28.02 -2.03
CA SER A 8 -27.88 -27.90 -1.52
C SER A 8 -27.62 -26.40 -1.45
N LEU A 9 -27.55 -25.84 -0.25
CA LEU A 9 -27.11 -24.47 -0.03
C LEU A 9 -25.81 -24.32 -0.81
N GLN A 10 -25.84 -23.51 -1.87
CA GLN A 10 -24.63 -23.01 -2.49
C GLN A 10 -23.78 -22.47 -1.33
N PRO A 11 -22.51 -22.90 -1.17
CA PRO A 11 -21.63 -22.28 -0.19
C PRO A 11 -21.75 -20.76 -0.39
N ALA A 12 -22.04 -20.03 0.69
CA ALA A 12 -22.17 -18.58 0.59
C ALA A 12 -20.93 -18.04 -0.12
N GLN A 13 -21.12 -17.27 -1.19
CA GLN A 13 -20.00 -16.71 -1.95
C GLN A 13 -19.01 -16.04 -0.98
N PRO A 14 -17.72 -16.40 -1.02
CA PRO A 14 -16.75 -15.81 -0.11
C PRO A 14 -16.69 -14.30 -0.29
N ARG A 15 -16.84 -13.55 0.82
CA ARG A 15 -16.77 -12.08 0.81
C ARG A 15 -15.50 -11.63 1.49
N VAL A 16 -14.78 -10.71 0.86
CA VAL A 16 -13.54 -10.14 1.39
C VAL A 16 -13.62 -8.61 1.33
N LEU A 17 -13.27 -7.95 2.43
CA LEU A 17 -13.06 -6.52 2.50
C LEU A 17 -11.61 -6.27 2.90
N LEU A 18 -10.85 -5.59 2.04
CA LEU A 18 -9.51 -5.12 2.32
C LEU A 18 -9.56 -3.63 2.69
N VAL A 19 -9.09 -3.30 3.87
CA VAL A 19 -9.09 -1.94 4.45
C VAL A 19 -7.65 -1.49 4.63
N SER A 20 -7.29 -0.36 4.03
CA SER A 20 -6.00 0.30 4.22
C SER A 20 -6.17 1.61 4.98
N PHE A 21 -5.42 1.75 6.07
CA PHE A 21 -5.19 3.02 6.76
C PHE A 21 -3.76 3.48 6.42
N ASP A 22 -3.63 4.43 5.50
CA ASP A 22 -2.35 4.87 4.92
C ASP A 22 -1.33 5.26 6.00
N GLY A 23 -0.10 4.75 5.93
CA GLY A 23 0.97 5.10 6.86
C GLY A 23 0.76 4.62 8.30
N PHE A 24 -0.18 3.70 8.55
CA PHE A 24 -0.39 3.13 9.89
C PHE A 24 0.75 2.16 10.26
N ARG A 25 1.79 2.70 10.89
CA ARG A 25 2.97 1.95 11.35
C ARG A 25 2.59 0.85 12.34
N TRP A 26 3.27 -0.29 12.25
CA TRP A 26 2.97 -1.51 13.02
C TRP A 26 2.80 -1.30 14.54
N ASP A 27 3.52 -0.33 15.13
CA ASP A 27 3.54 -0.09 16.58
C ASP A 27 2.46 0.89 17.07
N TYR A 28 1.76 1.58 16.17
CA TYR A 28 0.78 2.61 16.53
C TYR A 28 -0.39 2.05 17.35
N ILE A 29 -0.79 0.78 17.11
CA ILE A 29 -1.80 0.08 17.92
C ILE A 29 -1.41 -0.07 19.40
N TYR A 30 -0.13 0.12 19.76
CA TYR A 30 0.35 0.05 21.13
C TYR A 30 0.64 1.42 21.75
N LYS A 31 0.60 2.51 20.97
CA LYS A 31 0.92 3.86 21.47
C LYS A 31 -0.19 4.49 22.32
N VAL A 32 -1.43 4.09 22.08
CA VAL A 32 -2.63 4.57 22.80
C VAL A 32 -3.65 3.43 22.92
N PRO A 33 -4.65 3.54 23.82
CA PRO A 33 -5.74 2.55 23.83
C PRO A 33 -6.50 2.53 22.50
N THR A 34 -6.47 1.37 21.84
CA THR A 34 -7.17 1.09 20.56
C THR A 34 -8.08 -0.14 20.70
N PRO A 35 -9.23 -0.02 21.39
CA PRO A 35 -10.09 -1.17 21.69
C PRO A 35 -10.65 -1.88 20.45
N ASN A 36 -10.84 -1.21 19.32
CA ASN A 36 -11.36 -1.84 18.10
C ASN A 36 -10.26 -2.62 17.36
N PHE A 37 -9.03 -2.11 17.35
CA PHE A 37 -7.88 -2.89 16.89
C PHE A 37 -7.61 -4.09 17.81
N ASN A 38 -7.68 -3.91 19.13
CA ASN A 38 -7.55 -5.01 20.10
C ASN A 38 -8.62 -6.08 19.89
N TYR A 39 -9.88 -5.67 19.64
CA TYR A 39 -10.95 -6.60 19.29
C TYR A 39 -10.59 -7.42 18.04
N ALA A 40 -10.03 -6.80 17.00
CA ALA A 40 -9.60 -7.50 15.80
C ALA A 40 -8.44 -8.49 16.07
N MET A 41 -7.47 -8.11 16.92
CA MET A 41 -6.40 -9.01 17.35
C MET A 41 -6.93 -10.23 18.12
N GLU A 42 -7.85 -10.02 19.06
CA GLU A 42 -8.40 -11.08 19.92
C GLU A 42 -9.35 -12.01 19.17
N ASN A 43 -10.06 -11.50 18.16
CA ASN A 43 -11.09 -12.25 17.42
C ASN A 43 -10.61 -12.75 16.05
N GLY A 44 -9.32 -12.54 15.72
CA GLY A 44 -8.76 -12.87 14.43
C GLY A 44 -7.28 -13.22 14.50
N VAL A 45 -6.56 -12.84 13.45
CA VAL A 45 -5.12 -13.01 13.30
C VAL A 45 -4.45 -11.64 13.35
N HIS A 46 -3.33 -11.59 14.06
CA HIS A 46 -2.39 -10.47 14.01
C HIS A 46 -1.04 -10.94 13.47
N VAL A 47 -0.48 -10.22 12.50
CA VAL A 47 0.89 -10.43 12.05
C VAL A 47 1.78 -9.38 12.69
N LYS A 48 2.79 -9.81 13.46
CA LYS A 48 3.66 -8.89 14.21
C LYS A 48 4.54 -8.02 13.32
N GLN A 49 5.04 -8.60 12.23
CA GLN A 49 5.91 -7.90 11.28
C GLN A 49 5.48 -8.18 9.85
N VAL A 50 5.10 -7.14 9.14
CA VAL A 50 4.92 -7.19 7.69
C VAL A 50 6.09 -6.48 7.02
N THR A 51 6.79 -7.17 6.13
CA THR A 51 7.80 -6.55 5.28
C THR A 51 7.14 -6.11 3.98
N ASN A 52 7.00 -4.80 3.82
CA ASN A 52 6.51 -4.17 2.60
C ASN A 52 7.60 -4.06 1.52
N VAL A 53 7.26 -3.61 0.31
CA VAL A 53 8.22 -3.54 -0.79
C VAL A 53 8.96 -2.21 -0.80
N PHE A 54 10.13 -2.20 -1.41
CA PHE A 54 10.89 -0.98 -1.66
C PHE A 54 10.49 -0.37 -3.03
N ILE A 55 10.34 0.95 -3.14
CA ILE A 55 10.37 1.97 -2.07
C ILE A 55 9.11 1.92 -1.20
N THR A 56 9.22 2.26 0.07
CA THR A 56 8.08 2.20 1.01
C THR A 56 7.17 3.43 0.87
N LYS A 57 6.66 3.66 -0.35
CA LYS A 57 5.73 4.73 -0.72
C LYS A 57 4.34 4.16 -1.03
N THR A 58 3.35 5.05 -1.02
CA THR A 58 1.93 4.74 -1.08
C THR A 58 1.52 3.94 -2.30
N TYR A 59 1.75 4.47 -3.50
CA TYR A 59 1.30 3.86 -4.76
C TYR A 59 1.96 2.51 -5.03
N PRO A 60 3.30 2.36 -4.93
CA PRO A 60 3.94 1.08 -5.12
C PRO A 60 3.42 -0.02 -4.19
N ASN A 61 3.25 0.29 -2.90
CA ASN A 61 2.84 -0.71 -1.91
C ASN A 61 1.35 -1.05 -2.02
N HIS A 62 0.47 -0.06 -2.25
CA HIS A 62 -0.94 -0.34 -2.52
C HIS A 62 -1.15 -1.19 -3.77
N TYR A 63 -0.33 -0.99 -4.81
CA TYR A 63 -0.42 -1.80 -6.02
C TYR A 63 0.19 -3.19 -5.84
N THR A 64 1.26 -3.32 -5.05
CA THR A 64 1.79 -4.62 -4.60
C THR A 64 0.71 -5.44 -3.89
N MET A 65 -0.05 -4.84 -2.96
CA MET A 65 -1.08 -5.55 -2.19
C MET A 65 -2.14 -6.23 -3.08
N VAL A 66 -2.45 -5.62 -4.24
CA VAL A 66 -3.49 -6.09 -5.16
C VAL A 66 -2.94 -6.83 -6.39
N THR A 67 -1.62 -6.99 -6.52
CA THR A 67 -0.97 -7.72 -7.63
C THR A 67 -0.04 -8.84 -7.16
N GLY A 68 0.46 -8.77 -5.93
CA GLY A 68 1.48 -9.67 -5.38
C GLY A 68 2.86 -9.49 -5.99
N LEU A 69 3.07 -8.43 -6.77
CA LEU A 69 4.29 -8.17 -7.51
C LEU A 69 5.16 -7.13 -6.81
N TYR A 70 6.47 -7.19 -7.02
CA TYR A 70 7.36 -6.08 -6.66
C TYR A 70 7.15 -4.86 -7.55
N ALA A 71 7.58 -3.69 -7.06
CA ALA A 71 7.48 -2.42 -7.76
C ALA A 71 8.10 -2.46 -9.17
N GLU A 72 9.28 -3.09 -9.30
CA GLU A 72 9.94 -3.25 -10.60
C GLU A 72 9.14 -4.12 -11.59
N SER A 73 8.27 -5.00 -11.10
CA SER A 73 7.47 -5.91 -11.95
C SER A 73 6.11 -5.31 -12.32
N HIS A 74 5.42 -4.66 -11.39
CA HIS A 74 4.11 -4.07 -11.66
C HIS A 74 4.15 -2.65 -12.25
N GLY A 75 5.33 -2.05 -12.32
CA GLY A 75 5.56 -0.79 -13.02
C GLY A 75 5.33 0.47 -12.20
N VAL A 76 4.43 0.46 -11.22
CA VAL A 76 4.26 1.60 -10.30
C VAL A 76 5.44 1.69 -9.32
N VAL A 77 6.54 2.33 -9.72
CA VAL A 77 7.82 2.28 -8.98
C VAL A 77 7.99 3.38 -7.94
N ALA A 78 7.17 4.42 -7.98
CA ALA A 78 7.18 5.55 -7.05
C ALA A 78 5.85 6.32 -7.08
N ASN A 79 5.67 7.27 -6.16
CA ASN A 79 4.54 8.22 -6.21
C ASN A 79 4.75 9.27 -7.32
N GLU A 80 6.00 9.55 -7.69
CA GLU A 80 6.38 10.37 -8.85
C GLU A 80 7.39 9.57 -9.69
N MET A 81 7.09 9.32 -10.97
CA MET A 81 7.98 8.53 -11.85
C MET A 81 7.95 9.02 -13.29
N TYR A 82 9.07 8.90 -14.00
CA TYR A 82 9.21 9.29 -15.40
C TYR A 82 9.42 8.05 -16.27
N ASP A 83 8.63 7.93 -17.35
CA ASP A 83 8.81 6.89 -18.36
C ASP A 83 9.57 7.47 -19.56
N PRO A 84 10.81 7.03 -19.83
CA PRO A 84 11.61 7.54 -20.93
C PRO A 84 11.09 7.14 -22.32
N ILE A 85 10.24 6.11 -22.43
CA ILE A 85 9.66 5.67 -23.70
C ILE A 85 8.41 6.47 -24.03
N LEU A 86 7.55 6.74 -23.03
CA LEU A 86 6.38 7.61 -23.20
C LEU A 86 6.78 9.08 -23.25
N ASN A 87 7.93 9.42 -22.67
CA ASN A 87 8.35 10.79 -22.39
C ASN A 87 7.31 11.56 -21.55
N GLU A 88 6.75 10.88 -20.55
CA GLU A 88 5.72 11.41 -19.67
C GLU A 88 6.05 11.16 -18.20
N THR A 89 5.44 11.92 -17.31
CA THR A 89 5.60 11.81 -15.85
C THR A 89 4.28 11.37 -15.22
N PHE A 90 4.33 10.32 -14.41
CA PHE A 90 3.30 9.98 -13.46
C PHE A 90 3.42 10.93 -12.28
N SER A 91 2.42 11.79 -12.07
CA SER A 91 2.46 12.83 -11.04
C SER A 91 1.10 13.10 -10.44
N LEU A 92 1.05 13.13 -9.10
CA LEU A 92 -0.17 13.45 -8.36
C LEU A 92 -0.62 14.89 -8.65
N ASN A 93 0.34 15.82 -8.65
CA ASN A 93 0.07 17.25 -8.85
C ASN A 93 -0.53 17.57 -10.23
N LYS A 94 -0.20 16.77 -11.25
CA LYS A 94 -0.69 16.95 -12.62
C LYS A 94 -1.87 16.05 -12.96
N MET A 95 -2.29 15.18 -12.04
CA MET A 95 -3.32 14.16 -12.25
C MET A 95 -3.01 13.21 -13.44
N ASP A 96 -1.74 13.12 -13.86
CA ASP A 96 -1.28 12.21 -14.91
C ASP A 96 -1.33 10.74 -14.44
N ILE A 97 -1.50 10.52 -13.13
CA ILE A 97 -1.68 9.20 -12.51
C ILE A 97 -2.84 8.39 -13.10
N HIS A 98 -3.82 9.05 -13.74
CA HIS A 98 -4.98 8.37 -14.35
C HIS A 98 -4.72 7.84 -15.76
N LYS A 99 -3.53 8.08 -16.32
CA LYS A 99 -3.13 7.48 -17.60
C LYS A 99 -2.82 6.00 -17.40
N SER A 100 -3.61 5.16 -18.04
CA SER A 100 -3.52 3.70 -17.96
C SER A 100 -2.12 3.17 -18.25
N GLU A 101 -1.38 3.81 -19.15
CA GLU A 101 -0.06 3.41 -19.66
C GLU A 101 0.98 3.19 -18.55
N PHE A 102 0.83 3.86 -17.39
CA PHE A 102 1.70 3.66 -16.24
C PHE A 102 1.41 2.39 -15.43
N TRP A 103 0.25 1.77 -15.64
CA TRP A 103 -0.30 0.67 -14.83
C TRP A 103 -0.42 -0.66 -15.59
N GLU A 104 -0.28 -0.64 -16.92
CA GLU A 104 -0.49 -1.79 -17.81
C GLU A 104 0.51 -2.95 -17.64
N GLU A 105 1.52 -2.84 -16.79
CA GLU A 105 2.51 -3.91 -16.57
C GLU A 105 1.99 -5.03 -15.64
N ALA A 106 0.87 -4.81 -14.95
CA ALA A 106 0.23 -5.82 -14.10
C ALA A 106 -1.29 -5.78 -14.15
N SER A 107 -1.91 -6.94 -13.91
CA SER A 107 -3.36 -7.06 -13.73
C SER A 107 -3.70 -7.13 -12.23
N PRO A 108 -4.31 -6.10 -11.64
CA PRO A 108 -4.72 -6.11 -10.24
C PRO A 108 -5.90 -7.04 -10.01
N ILE A 109 -6.06 -7.49 -8.76
CA ILE A 109 -6.97 -8.56 -8.38
C ILE A 109 -8.44 -8.29 -8.73
N TRP A 110 -8.88 -7.02 -8.78
CA TRP A 110 -10.25 -6.71 -9.20
C TRP A 110 -10.54 -7.10 -10.65
N ILE A 111 -9.54 -7.03 -11.53
CA ILE A 111 -9.66 -7.50 -12.92
C ILE A 111 -9.75 -9.02 -12.93
N THR A 112 -8.90 -9.72 -12.18
CA THR A 112 -8.92 -11.19 -12.09
C THR A 112 -10.25 -11.68 -11.52
N ASN A 113 -10.73 -11.07 -10.42
CA ASN A 113 -12.01 -11.39 -9.80
C ASN A 113 -13.18 -11.21 -10.78
N GLN A 114 -13.18 -10.13 -11.57
CA GLN A 114 -14.23 -9.86 -12.57
C GLN A 114 -14.17 -10.78 -13.79
N ARG A 115 -12.97 -11.25 -14.19
CA ARG A 115 -12.82 -12.24 -15.27
C ARG A 115 -13.43 -13.59 -14.89
N GLU A 116 -13.41 -13.95 -13.61
CA GLU A 116 -14.07 -15.15 -13.06
C GLU A 116 -15.58 -14.95 -12.82
N GLY A 117 -16.16 -13.83 -13.27
CA GLY A 117 -17.60 -13.55 -13.18
C GLY A 117 -18.06 -12.95 -11.84
N HIS A 118 -17.13 -12.59 -10.96
CA HIS A 118 -17.44 -11.92 -9.70
C HIS A 118 -17.45 -10.38 -9.82
N LYS A 119 -17.75 -9.69 -8.73
CA LYS A 119 -17.92 -8.22 -8.72
C LYS A 119 -17.07 -7.57 -7.64
N THR A 120 -16.44 -6.46 -7.98
CA THR A 120 -15.57 -5.70 -7.07
C THR A 120 -16.12 -4.29 -6.83
N GLY A 121 -16.11 -3.85 -5.57
CA GLY A 121 -16.38 -2.48 -5.17
C GLY A 121 -15.13 -1.82 -4.59
N ALA A 122 -14.82 -0.59 -5.01
CA ALA A 122 -13.64 0.13 -4.53
C ALA A 122 -13.97 1.55 -4.05
N ALA A 123 -13.76 1.79 -2.76
CA ALA A 123 -13.80 3.13 -2.17
C ALA A 123 -12.38 3.70 -2.13
N MET A 124 -11.99 4.34 -3.25
CA MET A 124 -10.80 5.19 -3.38
C MET A 124 -9.44 4.49 -3.21
N TRP A 125 -9.34 3.21 -3.54
CA TRP A 125 -8.05 2.50 -3.50
C TRP A 125 -7.16 2.93 -4.68
N PRO A 126 -5.83 3.11 -4.49
CA PRO A 126 -4.94 3.51 -5.58
C PRO A 126 -5.03 2.62 -6.82
N GLY A 127 -5.25 3.24 -7.99
CA GLY A 127 -5.40 2.57 -9.29
C GLY A 127 -6.83 2.13 -9.63
N THR A 128 -7.78 2.19 -8.69
CA THR A 128 -9.16 1.73 -8.94
C THR A 128 -10.00 2.68 -9.78
N ASP A 129 -9.60 3.93 -9.88
CA ASP A 129 -10.15 4.94 -10.79
C ASP A 129 -9.32 5.11 -12.07
N VAL A 130 -8.50 4.11 -12.40
CA VAL A 130 -7.74 3.99 -13.66
C VAL A 130 -8.28 2.83 -14.49
N LYS A 131 -8.38 3.03 -15.80
CA LYS A 131 -8.92 2.02 -16.73
C LYS A 131 -7.86 0.99 -17.16
N ILE A 132 -7.33 0.26 -16.20
CA ILE A 132 -6.22 -0.69 -16.40
C ILE A 132 -6.68 -1.86 -17.26
N HIS A 133 -5.96 -2.16 -18.34
CA HIS A 133 -6.34 -3.15 -19.36
C HIS A 133 -7.77 -2.94 -19.91
N GLY A 134 -8.23 -1.68 -19.94
CA GLY A 134 -9.58 -1.35 -20.39
C GLY A 134 -10.68 -1.61 -19.36
N VAL A 135 -10.35 -1.94 -18.10
CA VAL A 135 -11.31 -2.37 -17.06
C VAL A 135 -11.21 -1.53 -15.79
N PHE A 136 -12.35 -1.06 -15.29
CA PHE A 136 -12.52 -0.54 -13.92
C PHE A 136 -13.08 -1.64 -13.00
N PRO A 137 -13.02 -1.48 -11.67
CA PRO A 137 -13.89 -2.23 -10.77
C PRO A 137 -15.38 -2.03 -11.13
N THR A 138 -16.22 -3.01 -10.78
CA THR A 138 -17.67 -3.01 -11.07
C THR A 138 -18.35 -1.78 -10.50
N TYR A 139 -17.98 -1.42 -9.27
CA TYR A 139 -18.32 -0.17 -8.64
C TYR A 139 -17.05 0.47 -8.11
N TYR A 140 -16.87 1.77 -8.32
CA TYR A 140 -15.74 2.50 -7.76
C TYR A 140 -16.10 3.96 -7.47
N MET A 141 -15.33 4.57 -6.57
CA MET A 141 -15.35 6.00 -6.30
C MET A 141 -14.07 6.62 -6.86
N PRO A 142 -14.15 7.64 -7.74
CA PRO A 142 -13.00 8.46 -8.08
C PRO A 142 -12.38 9.05 -6.80
N TYR A 143 -11.05 9.16 -6.75
CA TYR A 143 -10.39 9.73 -5.59
C TYR A 143 -10.87 11.16 -5.32
N ASN A 144 -11.29 11.42 -4.08
CA ASN A 144 -11.65 12.74 -3.59
C ASN A 144 -11.50 12.75 -2.07
N GLU A 145 -10.40 13.33 -1.59
CA GLU A 145 -10.04 13.42 -0.16
C GLU A 145 -11.13 14.06 0.71
N SER A 146 -12.01 14.89 0.14
CA SER A 146 -13.09 15.54 0.88
C SER A 146 -14.23 14.60 1.26
N VAL A 147 -14.29 13.38 0.69
CA VAL A 147 -15.33 12.39 1.02
C VAL A 147 -15.02 11.73 2.35
N SER A 148 -15.96 11.82 3.29
CA SER A 148 -15.81 11.29 4.65
C SER A 148 -15.62 9.76 4.67
N PHE A 149 -14.97 9.25 5.71
CA PHE A 149 -14.82 7.81 5.92
C PHE A 149 -16.18 7.13 6.01
N GLU A 150 -17.13 7.77 6.67
CA GLU A 150 -18.51 7.29 6.86
C GLU A 150 -19.23 7.13 5.52
N ASP A 151 -19.08 8.08 4.59
CA ASP A 151 -19.66 7.98 3.24
C ASP A 151 -19.01 6.86 2.42
N ARG A 152 -17.68 6.68 2.53
CA ARG A 152 -16.96 5.57 1.87
C ARG A 152 -17.47 4.21 2.38
N VAL A 153 -17.63 4.07 3.70
CA VAL A 153 -18.20 2.86 4.32
C VAL A 153 -19.64 2.65 3.88
N ALA A 154 -20.48 3.69 3.86
CA ALA A 154 -21.87 3.58 3.42
C ALA A 154 -21.96 3.02 1.99
N ARG A 155 -21.14 3.52 1.06
CA ARG A 155 -21.07 2.99 -0.32
C ARG A 155 -20.65 1.52 -0.38
N LEU A 156 -19.67 1.12 0.42
CA LEU A 156 -19.26 -0.29 0.49
C LEU A 156 -20.39 -1.19 1.00
N ILE A 157 -21.10 -0.76 2.05
CA ILE A 157 -22.25 -1.50 2.58
C ILE A 157 -23.34 -1.64 1.51
N ASP A 158 -23.68 -0.55 0.80
CA ASP A 158 -24.63 -0.59 -0.32
C ASP A 158 -24.22 -1.62 -1.38
N TRP A 159 -22.94 -1.65 -1.78
CA TRP A 159 -22.47 -2.60 -2.79
C TRP A 159 -22.49 -4.06 -2.31
N PHE A 160 -22.12 -4.34 -1.06
CA PHE A 160 -22.16 -5.69 -0.49
C PHE A 160 -23.59 -6.21 -0.26
N THR A 161 -24.58 -5.32 -0.16
CA THR A 161 -25.99 -5.66 0.11
C THR A 161 -26.93 -5.42 -1.06
N SER A 162 -26.40 -4.95 -2.19
CA SER A 162 -27.17 -4.75 -3.42
C SER A 162 -27.75 -6.06 -3.97
N GLU A 163 -28.69 -5.95 -4.91
CA GLU A 163 -29.28 -7.11 -5.62
C GLU A 163 -28.21 -7.92 -6.39
N GLU A 164 -27.12 -7.25 -6.76
CA GLU A 164 -26.02 -7.75 -7.56
C GLU A 164 -24.71 -7.56 -6.77
N PRO A 165 -24.56 -8.26 -5.62
CA PRO A 165 -23.59 -7.89 -4.61
C PRO A 165 -22.16 -8.11 -5.05
N ILE A 166 -21.25 -7.26 -4.56
CA ILE A 166 -19.81 -7.50 -4.66
C ILE A 166 -19.41 -8.64 -3.73
N ASN A 167 -18.40 -9.40 -4.13
CA ASN A 167 -17.71 -10.35 -3.26
C ASN A 167 -16.36 -9.80 -2.76
N PHE A 168 -15.82 -8.78 -3.44
CA PHE A 168 -14.57 -8.13 -3.05
C PHE A 168 -14.74 -6.62 -2.88
N GLY A 169 -14.37 -6.10 -1.72
CA GLY A 169 -14.38 -4.68 -1.38
C GLY A 169 -12.98 -4.16 -1.07
N LEU A 170 -12.67 -2.96 -1.55
CA LEU A 170 -11.45 -2.21 -1.23
C LEU A 170 -11.85 -0.90 -0.54
N LEU A 171 -11.25 -0.58 0.60
CA LEU A 171 -11.45 0.66 1.35
C LEU A 171 -10.10 1.30 1.66
N TYR A 172 -9.93 2.55 1.26
CA TYR A 172 -8.75 3.35 1.58
C TYR A 172 -9.12 4.56 2.46
N TRP A 173 -8.24 4.87 3.40
CA TRP A 173 -8.30 6.08 4.22
C TRP A 173 -6.89 6.66 4.42
N GLU A 174 -6.76 7.97 4.25
CA GLU A 174 -5.50 8.73 4.15
C GLU A 174 -4.75 8.85 5.49
N GLN A 175 -5.40 8.57 6.61
CA GLN A 175 -4.82 8.73 7.95
C GLN A 175 -4.34 7.37 8.50
N PRO A 176 -3.22 7.34 9.27
CA PRO A 176 -2.56 8.49 9.90
C PRO A 176 -1.44 9.17 9.08
N ASP A 177 -1.20 8.76 7.83
CA ASP A 177 -0.07 9.23 7.02
C ASP A 177 0.07 10.75 6.97
N GLU A 178 -0.99 11.45 6.56
CA GLU A 178 -0.98 12.91 6.40
C GLU A 178 -0.58 13.62 7.70
N MET A 179 -1.17 13.24 8.84
CA MET A 179 -0.78 13.82 10.13
C MET A 179 0.59 13.34 10.60
N GLY A 180 1.02 12.14 10.20
CA GLY A 180 2.37 11.63 10.40
C GLY A 180 3.42 12.49 9.72
N HIS A 181 3.17 12.95 8.49
CA HIS A 181 3.98 13.92 7.78
C HIS A 181 4.01 15.30 8.48
N ILE A 182 2.84 15.83 8.84
CA ILE A 182 2.70 17.17 9.42
C ILE A 182 3.31 17.26 10.82
N LEU A 183 3.08 16.26 11.68
CA LEU A 183 3.48 16.30 13.09
C LEU A 183 4.78 15.56 13.39
N GLY A 184 5.09 14.52 12.60
CA GLY A 184 6.08 13.51 12.93
C GLY A 184 5.48 12.36 13.76
N PRO A 185 5.90 11.10 13.53
CA PRO A 185 5.30 9.92 14.16
C PRO A 185 5.51 9.83 15.68
N ASP A 186 6.47 10.58 16.21
CA ASP A 186 6.82 10.58 17.64
C ASP A 186 6.20 11.76 18.40
N ASN A 187 5.45 12.63 17.70
CA ASN A 187 4.75 13.74 18.31
C ASN A 187 3.57 13.24 19.18
N PRO A 188 3.42 13.72 20.44
CA PRO A 188 2.29 13.33 21.30
C PRO A 188 0.91 13.62 20.69
N LEU A 189 0.81 14.57 19.76
CA LEU A 189 -0.42 14.88 19.03
C LEU A 189 -0.84 13.77 18.04
N MET A 190 0.03 12.79 17.75
CA MET A 190 -0.37 11.57 17.05
C MET A 190 -1.32 10.69 17.86
N GLY A 191 -1.29 10.77 19.20
CA GLY A 191 -2.17 9.96 20.05
C GLY A 191 -3.67 10.17 19.77
N PRO A 192 -4.17 11.42 19.71
CA PRO A 192 -5.52 11.73 19.23
C PRO A 192 -5.83 11.19 17.83
N ILE A 193 -4.90 11.26 16.87
CA ILE A 193 -5.10 10.78 15.49
C ILE A 193 -5.28 9.25 15.48
N ILE A 194 -4.41 8.52 16.16
CA ILE A 194 -4.49 7.06 16.26
C ILE A 194 -5.82 6.63 16.92
N ARG A 195 -6.27 7.35 17.96
CA ARG A 195 -7.59 7.11 18.57
C ARG A 195 -8.75 7.38 17.63
N ASP A 196 -8.64 8.35 16.72
CA ASP A 196 -9.68 8.60 15.72
C ASP A 196 -9.77 7.43 14.74
N ILE A 197 -8.63 6.90 14.29
CA ILE A 197 -8.60 5.75 13.39
C ILE A 197 -9.18 4.50 14.04
N ASP A 198 -8.89 4.27 15.32
CA ASP A 198 -9.54 3.19 16.08
C ASP A 198 -11.07 3.35 16.11
N LYS A 199 -11.58 4.58 16.29
CA LYS A 199 -13.02 4.85 16.22
C LYS A 199 -13.58 4.60 14.81
N LYS A 200 -12.85 4.96 13.76
CA LYS A 200 -13.25 4.69 12.36
C LYS A 200 -13.33 3.18 12.09
N LEU A 201 -12.35 2.41 12.56
CA LEU A 201 -12.44 0.95 12.53
C LEU A 201 -13.69 0.48 13.28
N GLY A 202 -13.93 0.96 14.50
CA GLY A 202 -15.14 0.63 15.28
C GLY A 202 -16.44 0.96 14.55
N PHE A 203 -16.50 2.10 13.86
CA PHE A 203 -17.63 2.49 13.00
C PHE A 203 -17.84 1.48 11.88
N LEU A 204 -16.79 1.15 11.10
CA LEU A 204 -16.86 0.13 10.05
C LEU A 204 -17.38 -1.21 10.58
N LEU A 205 -16.81 -1.71 11.70
CA LEU A 205 -17.23 -2.98 12.31
C LEU A 205 -18.71 -2.93 12.74
N SER A 206 -19.18 -1.79 13.26
CA SER A 206 -20.58 -1.56 13.61
C SER A 206 -21.48 -1.62 12.38
N GLU A 207 -21.12 -0.94 11.30
CA GLU A 207 -21.94 -0.91 10.08
C GLU A 207 -22.02 -2.29 9.40
N LEU A 208 -20.92 -3.04 9.37
CA LEU A 208 -20.92 -4.44 8.90
C LEU A 208 -21.87 -5.32 9.72
N LYS A 209 -21.92 -5.13 11.05
CA LYS A 209 -22.85 -5.87 11.94
C LYS A 209 -24.30 -5.47 11.68
N LYS A 210 -24.61 -4.18 11.57
CA LYS A 210 -25.95 -3.68 11.25
C LYS A 210 -26.47 -4.21 9.91
N ALA A 211 -25.57 -4.28 8.91
CA ALA A 211 -25.85 -4.83 7.59
C ALA A 211 -25.89 -6.37 7.54
N LYS A 212 -25.71 -7.06 8.68
CA LYS A 212 -25.63 -8.54 8.78
C LYS A 212 -24.54 -9.16 7.90
N LEU A 213 -23.46 -8.42 7.64
CA LEU A 213 -22.29 -8.87 6.89
C LEU A 213 -21.23 -9.49 7.78
N TRP A 214 -21.17 -9.11 9.05
CA TRP A 214 -20.05 -9.43 9.95
C TRP A 214 -19.72 -10.92 10.08
N ASP A 215 -20.72 -11.79 10.11
CA ASP A 215 -20.50 -13.23 10.28
C ASP A 215 -20.16 -13.97 8.97
N VAL A 216 -20.23 -13.28 7.83
CA VAL A 216 -20.03 -13.86 6.49
C VAL A 216 -18.90 -13.20 5.68
N ILE A 217 -18.35 -12.10 6.17
CA ILE A 217 -17.28 -11.35 5.50
C ILE A 217 -15.93 -11.57 6.19
N ASN A 218 -14.88 -11.69 5.37
CA ASN A 218 -13.49 -11.69 5.81
C ASN A 218 -12.94 -10.26 5.68
N VAL A 219 -12.59 -9.63 6.79
CA VAL A 219 -12.03 -8.27 6.82
C VAL A 219 -10.54 -8.35 7.07
N ILE A 220 -9.75 -7.79 6.18
CA ILE A 220 -8.30 -7.59 6.34
C ILE A 220 -8.07 -6.10 6.57
N ILE A 221 -7.39 -5.77 7.66
CA ILE A 221 -7.05 -4.39 8.06
C ILE A 221 -5.53 -4.29 7.96
N THR A 222 -5.04 -3.40 7.10
CA THR A 222 -3.62 -3.26 6.81
C THR A 222 -3.25 -1.79 6.63
N SER A 223 -1.98 -1.54 6.40
CA SER A 223 -1.50 -0.34 5.72
C SER A 223 -0.48 -0.74 4.65
N ASP A 224 0.03 0.25 3.93
CA ASP A 224 1.01 0.16 2.87
C ASP A 224 2.45 0.34 3.35
N HIS A 225 2.65 1.25 4.31
CA HIS A 225 3.92 1.49 4.98
C HIS A 225 3.72 2.02 6.40
N GLY A 226 4.85 2.25 7.08
CA GLY A 226 4.93 2.99 8.32
C GLY A 226 5.36 4.45 8.11
N MET A 227 6.04 5.02 9.10
CA MET A 227 6.44 6.43 9.14
C MET A 227 7.66 6.62 10.05
N SER A 228 8.64 7.41 9.61
CA SER A 228 9.84 7.76 10.37
C SER A 228 9.87 9.24 10.72
N GLN A 229 10.47 9.58 11.86
CA GLN A 229 10.66 10.96 12.31
C GLN A 229 11.81 11.63 11.54
N SER A 230 11.50 12.74 10.89
CA SER A 230 12.48 13.58 10.18
C SER A 230 12.92 14.75 11.07
N SER A 231 14.03 15.41 10.72
CA SER A 231 14.52 16.61 11.41
C SER A 231 15.10 17.63 10.44
N SER A 232 14.81 18.90 10.65
CA SER A 232 15.39 20.02 9.89
C SER A 232 16.89 20.19 10.12
N GLU A 233 17.45 19.53 11.13
CA GLU A 233 18.90 19.46 11.39
C GLU A 233 19.58 18.31 10.62
N ARG A 234 18.79 17.39 10.04
CA ARG A 234 19.26 16.21 9.31
C ARG A 234 18.89 16.30 7.83
N LEU A 235 19.37 17.37 7.19
CA LEU A 235 19.16 17.64 5.77
C LEU A 235 20.45 17.49 4.96
N ILE A 236 20.35 16.81 3.82
CA ILE A 236 21.43 16.63 2.84
C ILE A 236 21.08 17.48 1.62
N GLU A 237 21.83 18.56 1.40
CA GLU A 237 21.56 19.54 0.34
C GLU A 237 22.33 19.17 -0.94
N LEU A 238 21.65 18.68 -1.98
CA LEU A 238 22.29 18.25 -3.23
C LEU A 238 23.10 19.38 -3.91
N ASP A 239 22.66 20.64 -3.78
CA ASP A 239 23.34 21.81 -4.34
C ASP A 239 24.76 22.03 -3.82
N GLN A 240 25.10 21.45 -2.67
CA GLN A 240 26.45 21.53 -2.11
C GLN A 240 27.43 20.61 -2.83
N TYR A 241 26.94 19.63 -3.59
CA TYR A 241 27.74 18.56 -4.18
C TYR A 241 27.68 18.55 -5.71
N VAL A 242 26.53 18.87 -6.31
CA VAL A 242 26.32 18.77 -7.76
C VAL A 242 25.39 19.87 -8.27
N SER A 243 25.74 20.45 -9.43
CA SER A 243 24.91 21.48 -10.06
C SER A 243 23.56 20.91 -10.53
N ARG A 244 22.45 21.59 -10.18
CA ARG A 244 21.09 21.22 -10.62
C ARG A 244 20.92 21.18 -12.14
N GLU A 245 21.75 21.92 -12.88
CA GLU A 245 21.70 21.95 -14.35
C GLU A 245 22.14 20.62 -15.00
N LEU A 246 22.67 19.68 -14.22
CA LEU A 246 23.18 18.41 -14.73
C LEU A 246 22.15 17.26 -14.65
N TYR A 247 21.05 17.43 -13.92
CA TYR A 247 20.10 16.36 -13.66
C TYR A 247 18.68 16.89 -13.35
N LYS A 248 17.73 15.96 -13.30
CA LYS A 248 16.38 16.18 -12.79
C LYS A 248 16.13 15.24 -11.61
N VAL A 249 15.52 15.75 -10.55
CA VAL A 249 14.91 14.93 -9.51
C VAL A 249 13.53 14.49 -10.02
N ILE A 250 13.28 13.19 -10.04
CA ILE A 250 12.03 12.59 -10.49
C ILE A 250 11.17 12.19 -9.30
N ASP A 251 11.73 11.45 -8.35
CA ASP A 251 11.10 11.15 -7.06
C ASP A 251 11.89 11.79 -5.93
N HIS A 252 11.20 12.21 -4.88
CA HIS A 252 11.75 12.99 -3.80
C HIS A 252 12.16 12.12 -2.61
N SER A 253 12.66 12.78 -1.58
CA SER A 253 13.12 12.15 -0.34
C SER A 253 12.13 11.14 0.26
N PRO A 254 12.64 10.11 0.96
CA PRO A 254 14.04 9.85 1.32
C PRO A 254 14.80 8.96 0.32
N ALA A 255 14.11 8.48 -0.73
CA ALA A 255 14.66 7.69 -1.82
C ALA A 255 14.59 8.50 -3.13
N VAL A 256 15.58 9.37 -3.34
CA VAL A 256 15.58 10.32 -4.45
C VAL A 256 15.96 9.61 -5.75
N ALA A 257 15.03 9.61 -6.72
CA ALA A 257 15.28 9.10 -8.06
C ALA A 257 15.82 10.22 -8.95
N ILE A 258 17.07 10.07 -9.40
CA ILE A 258 17.80 11.10 -10.14
C ILE A 258 17.97 10.67 -11.60
N LEU A 259 17.54 11.55 -12.50
CA LEU A 259 17.72 11.43 -13.96
C LEU A 259 18.79 12.42 -14.43
N PRO A 260 20.04 11.97 -14.67
CA PRO A 260 21.07 12.82 -15.25
C PRO A 260 20.73 13.23 -16.68
N ASN A 261 21.18 14.42 -17.08
CA ASN A 261 21.15 14.84 -18.48
C ASN A 261 22.03 13.92 -19.34
N GLU A 262 21.82 13.94 -20.66
CA GLU A 262 22.57 13.10 -21.59
C GLU A 262 24.09 13.30 -21.41
N GLY A 263 24.83 12.18 -21.26
CA GLY A 263 26.28 12.19 -21.02
C GLY A 263 26.72 12.65 -19.62
N LYS A 264 25.79 12.90 -18.69
CA LYS A 264 26.10 13.39 -17.32
C LYS A 264 26.01 12.35 -16.22
N LEU A 265 25.73 11.08 -16.56
CA LEU A 265 25.56 10.00 -15.58
C LEU A 265 26.75 9.88 -14.61
N ASP A 266 27.97 9.72 -15.15
CA ASP A 266 29.15 9.52 -14.30
C ASP A 266 29.51 10.79 -13.52
N GLU A 267 29.38 11.98 -14.12
CA GLU A 267 29.63 13.26 -13.44
C GLU A 267 28.71 13.46 -12.22
N VAL A 268 27.40 13.19 -12.38
CA VAL A 268 26.43 13.31 -11.29
C VAL A 268 26.65 12.20 -10.24
N TYR A 269 26.90 10.97 -10.67
CA TYR A 269 27.12 9.85 -9.76
C TYR A 269 28.39 10.04 -8.92
N GLU A 270 29.52 10.40 -9.53
CA GLU A 270 30.78 10.60 -8.83
C GLU A 270 30.74 11.78 -7.86
N ALA A 271 30.00 12.85 -8.21
CA ALA A 271 29.81 13.99 -7.31
C ALA A 271 28.99 13.64 -6.06
N LEU A 272 28.06 12.68 -6.17
CA LEU A 272 27.16 12.28 -5.07
C LEU A 272 27.68 11.08 -4.28
N THR A 273 28.46 10.19 -4.91
CA THR A 273 28.96 8.99 -4.24
C THR A 273 29.93 9.38 -3.11
N ASN A 274 29.65 8.92 -1.89
CA ASN A 274 30.34 9.31 -0.66
C ASN A 274 30.29 10.82 -0.32
N ALA A 275 29.40 11.60 -0.94
CA ALA A 275 29.25 13.03 -0.67
C ALA A 275 28.81 13.33 0.78
N HIS A 276 28.00 12.43 1.37
CA HIS A 276 27.51 12.58 2.74
C HIS A 276 27.44 11.21 3.44
N PRO A 277 27.86 11.10 4.72
CA PRO A 277 27.91 9.81 5.42
C PRO A 277 26.54 9.15 5.68
N ASN A 278 25.45 9.92 5.60
CA ASN A 278 24.08 9.44 5.81
C ASN A 278 23.27 9.35 4.50
N MET A 279 23.97 9.27 3.36
CA MET A 279 23.37 9.05 2.04
C MET A 279 24.13 7.96 1.30
N THR A 280 23.40 6.94 0.87
CA THR A 280 23.95 5.89 0.01
C THR A 280 23.46 6.11 -1.42
N VAL A 281 24.38 6.15 -2.37
CA VAL A 281 24.07 6.42 -3.79
C VAL A 281 24.38 5.19 -4.62
N TYR A 282 23.38 4.72 -5.36
CA TYR A 282 23.48 3.57 -6.26
C TYR A 282 23.31 4.04 -7.70
N LYS A 283 24.14 3.53 -8.62
CA LYS A 283 23.64 3.36 -9.99
C LYS A 283 22.57 2.29 -9.96
N LYS A 284 21.58 2.39 -10.85
CA LYS A 284 20.45 1.46 -10.95
C LYS A 284 20.87 -0.01 -10.92
N GLU A 285 21.88 -0.39 -11.69
CA GLU A 285 22.39 -1.76 -11.74
C GLU A 285 23.03 -2.24 -10.42
N GLN A 286 23.46 -1.31 -9.57
CA GLN A 286 24.16 -1.55 -8.30
C GLN A 286 23.27 -1.55 -7.07
N VAL A 287 21.97 -1.24 -7.20
CA VAL A 287 21.01 -1.33 -6.09
C VAL A 287 21.10 -2.74 -5.44
N PRO A 288 20.81 -2.98 -4.16
CA PRO A 288 20.82 -4.35 -3.63
C PRO A 288 19.69 -5.20 -4.23
N ASP A 289 19.96 -6.45 -4.63
CA ASP A 289 18.94 -7.35 -5.24
C ASP A 289 17.75 -7.60 -4.31
N ARG A 290 17.97 -7.60 -2.99
CA ARG A 290 16.89 -7.74 -1.98
C ARG A 290 15.81 -6.65 -2.07
N LEU A 291 16.12 -5.49 -2.66
CA LEU A 291 15.17 -4.40 -2.80
C LEU A 291 14.23 -4.60 -3.98
N HIS A 292 14.56 -5.51 -4.92
CA HIS A 292 13.75 -5.74 -6.13
C HIS A 292 13.39 -4.42 -6.84
N TYR A 293 14.41 -3.57 -7.03
CA TYR A 293 14.25 -2.20 -7.53
C TYR A 293 15.32 -1.83 -8.57
N LYS A 294 15.37 -2.62 -9.65
CA LYS A 294 16.30 -2.40 -10.78
C LYS A 294 15.67 -2.65 -12.14
N HIS A 295 14.74 -3.59 -12.23
CA HIS A 295 14.32 -4.20 -13.49
C HIS A 295 13.07 -3.53 -14.07
N ASN A 296 13.04 -2.20 -14.11
CA ASN A 296 11.97 -1.45 -14.77
C ASN A 296 12.51 -0.17 -15.43
N ARG A 297 12.04 0.19 -16.62
CA ARG A 297 12.50 1.41 -17.31
C ARG A 297 12.15 2.71 -16.58
N LYS A 298 11.13 2.70 -15.73
CA LYS A 298 10.69 3.85 -14.93
C LYS A 298 11.55 4.10 -13.68
N ILE A 299 12.44 3.16 -13.33
CA ILE A 299 13.47 3.35 -12.31
C ILE A 299 14.63 4.14 -12.93
N GLN A 300 14.98 5.26 -12.31
CA GLN A 300 15.95 6.22 -12.85
C GLN A 300 17.41 5.72 -12.72
N PRO A 301 18.36 6.26 -13.50
CA PRO A 301 19.74 5.79 -13.54
C PRO A 301 20.49 5.87 -12.20
N ILE A 302 20.14 6.85 -11.35
CA ILE A 302 20.74 7.03 -10.03
C ILE A 302 19.64 7.02 -8.96
N LEU A 303 19.87 6.27 -7.88
CA LEU A 303 19.08 6.30 -6.66
C LEU A 303 19.95 6.82 -5.52
N ALA A 304 19.55 7.92 -4.88
CA ALA A 304 20.16 8.41 -3.65
C ALA A 304 19.22 8.14 -2.48
N LEU A 305 19.64 7.30 -1.54
CA LEU A 305 18.86 6.86 -0.40
C LEU A 305 19.43 7.47 0.89
N ALA A 306 18.60 8.20 1.62
CA ALA A 306 18.95 8.70 2.94
C ALA A 306 18.87 7.60 4.00
N ASP A 307 19.74 7.69 5.01
CA ASP A 307 19.58 6.93 6.25
C ASP A 307 18.34 7.40 7.02
N LYS A 308 17.79 6.53 7.86
CA LYS A 308 16.57 6.80 8.63
C LYS A 308 16.60 8.17 9.33
N GLY A 309 15.59 8.99 9.05
CA GLY A 309 15.37 10.30 9.67
C GLY A 309 16.23 11.42 9.08
N TRP A 310 17.03 11.13 8.06
CA TRP A 310 17.64 12.13 7.18
C TRP A 310 16.77 12.36 5.95
N GLU A 311 16.78 13.58 5.45
CA GLU A 311 16.12 13.95 4.21
C GLU A 311 17.15 14.50 3.23
N ILE A 312 17.10 14.02 2.00
CA ILE A 312 17.80 14.61 0.84
C ILE A 312 16.87 15.67 0.24
N VAL A 313 17.37 16.90 0.20
CA VAL A 313 16.70 18.07 -0.36
C VAL A 313 17.60 18.71 -1.39
N HIS A 314 17.01 19.58 -2.20
CA HIS A 314 17.72 20.34 -3.19
C HIS A 314 18.54 21.43 -2.48
N ASN A 315 17.90 22.19 -1.59
CA ASN A 315 18.55 23.00 -0.55
C ASN A 315 17.58 23.31 0.61
N LYS A 316 18.06 24.00 1.65
CA LYS A 316 17.27 24.35 2.85
C LYS A 316 16.05 25.26 2.64
N SER A 317 15.85 25.80 1.44
CA SER A 317 14.63 26.56 1.13
C SER A 317 13.44 25.67 0.75
N ASP A 318 13.67 24.37 0.51
CA ASP A 318 12.61 23.39 0.27
C ASP A 318 11.74 23.20 1.52
N GLY A 319 10.45 22.90 1.31
CA GLY A 319 9.52 22.59 2.39
C GLY A 319 9.98 21.38 3.21
N PHE A 320 9.73 21.43 4.52
CA PHE A 320 10.14 20.39 5.45
C PHE A 320 8.92 19.78 6.17
N LEU A 321 8.84 18.45 6.15
CA LEU A 321 7.85 17.66 6.88
C LEU A 321 8.52 16.95 8.07
N PHE A 322 7.79 16.79 9.16
CA PHE A 322 8.31 16.20 10.40
C PHE A 322 8.27 14.68 10.40
N GLY A 323 7.49 14.08 9.51
CA GLY A 323 7.55 12.66 9.19
C GLY A 323 7.83 12.43 7.71
N ASN A 324 8.49 11.34 7.39
CA ASN A 324 8.58 10.83 6.04
C ASN A 324 8.68 9.30 6.01
N HIS A 325 8.43 8.74 4.84
CA HIS A 325 8.49 7.33 4.52
C HIS A 325 9.05 7.15 3.09
N GLY A 326 9.51 5.95 2.75
CA GLY A 326 10.20 5.65 1.49
C GLY A 326 11.62 5.13 1.70
N TYR A 327 12.06 5.03 2.96
CA TYR A 327 13.35 4.50 3.35
C TYR A 327 13.47 2.99 3.04
N ASP A 328 14.60 2.40 3.41
CA ASP A 328 14.82 0.96 3.30
C ASP A 328 13.72 0.16 4.02
N ASN A 329 13.14 -0.82 3.32
CA ASN A 329 12.02 -1.63 3.82
C ASN A 329 12.41 -2.62 4.94
N ILE A 330 13.71 -2.74 5.26
CA ILE A 330 14.15 -3.48 6.45
C ILE A 330 13.88 -2.71 7.76
N LEU A 331 13.72 -1.39 7.70
CA LEU A 331 13.54 -0.56 8.88
C LEU A 331 12.18 -0.83 9.53
N PRO A 332 12.12 -1.16 10.83
CA PRO A 332 10.86 -1.38 11.53
C PRO A 332 9.90 -0.19 11.42
N GLU A 333 10.43 1.04 11.33
CA GLU A 333 9.59 2.22 11.18
C GLU A 333 8.80 2.25 9.86
N MET A 334 9.20 1.48 8.86
CA MET A 334 8.52 1.39 7.56
C MET A 334 7.49 0.26 7.50
N HIS A 335 7.42 -0.61 8.51
CA HIS A 335 6.54 -1.78 8.48
C HIS A 335 5.08 -1.41 8.75
N PRO A 336 4.14 -1.88 7.91
CA PRO A 336 2.71 -1.65 8.10
C PRO A 336 2.10 -2.57 9.17
N ILE A 337 0.90 -2.24 9.61
CA ILE A 337 0.05 -3.15 10.40
C ILE A 337 -0.56 -4.24 9.51
N PHE A 338 -0.90 -5.39 10.11
CA PHE A 338 -1.80 -6.36 9.49
C PHE A 338 -2.61 -7.13 10.53
N LEU A 339 -3.94 -7.07 10.37
CA LEU A 339 -4.93 -7.81 11.13
C LEU A 339 -5.94 -8.44 10.17
N ALA A 340 -6.46 -9.60 10.52
CA ALA A 340 -7.47 -10.28 9.71
C ALA A 340 -8.53 -10.93 10.60
N VAL A 341 -9.81 -10.65 10.33
CA VAL A 341 -10.95 -11.15 11.13
C VAL A 341 -12.03 -11.65 10.18
N GLY A 342 -12.62 -12.80 10.47
CA GLY A 342 -13.70 -13.34 9.66
C GLY A 342 -13.79 -14.86 9.75
N PRO A 343 -14.76 -15.47 9.05
CA PRO A 343 -15.00 -16.91 9.11
C PRO A 343 -13.84 -17.76 8.58
N ALA A 344 -13.01 -17.23 7.67
CA ALA A 344 -11.87 -17.98 7.12
C ALA A 344 -10.62 -17.96 8.02
N PHE A 345 -10.51 -17.01 8.93
CA PHE A 345 -9.30 -16.78 9.72
C PHE A 345 -9.33 -17.50 11.07
N ARG A 346 -8.16 -17.90 11.55
CA ARG A 346 -7.99 -18.35 12.94
C ARG A 346 -8.38 -17.21 13.89
N LYS A 347 -8.82 -17.59 15.09
CA LYS A 347 -9.16 -16.65 16.15
C LYS A 347 -8.05 -16.62 17.19
N ASN A 348 -7.78 -15.44 17.75
CA ASN A 348 -6.74 -15.22 18.75
C ASN A 348 -5.39 -15.83 18.34
N ALA A 349 -5.03 -15.65 17.07
CA ALA A 349 -3.82 -16.21 16.50
C ALA A 349 -2.80 -15.10 16.20
N THR A 350 -1.52 -15.43 16.36
CA THR A 350 -0.43 -14.52 16.03
C THR A 350 0.53 -15.20 15.08
N LYS A 351 0.92 -14.48 14.04
CA LYS A 351 1.96 -14.85 13.09
C LYS A 351 3.14 -13.91 13.25
N GLU A 352 4.35 -14.45 13.20
CA GLU A 352 5.55 -13.64 13.44
C GLU A 352 5.85 -12.71 12.25
N VAL A 353 5.87 -13.24 11.02
CA VAL A 353 6.32 -12.49 9.83
C VAL A 353 5.45 -12.79 8.61
N MET A 354 5.30 -11.81 7.72
CA MET A 354 4.66 -11.92 6.40
C MET A 354 5.31 -10.90 5.44
N ASN A 355 5.36 -11.19 4.13
CA ASN A 355 5.67 -10.17 3.13
C ASN A 355 4.39 -9.57 2.57
N ALA A 356 4.40 -8.28 2.21
CA ALA A 356 3.23 -7.64 1.58
C ALA A 356 2.81 -8.32 0.26
N THR A 357 3.77 -8.93 -0.47
CA THR A 357 3.49 -9.70 -1.69
C THR A 357 2.65 -10.95 -1.41
N ASP A 358 2.70 -11.52 -0.20
CA ASP A 358 1.93 -12.71 0.19
C ASP A 358 0.42 -12.41 0.34
N LEU A 359 0.02 -11.14 0.40
CA LEU A 359 -1.38 -10.74 0.52
C LEU A 359 -2.20 -11.09 -0.73
N TYR A 360 -1.67 -10.86 -1.92
CA TYR A 360 -2.38 -11.16 -3.17
C TYR A 360 -2.80 -12.64 -3.29
N PRO A 361 -1.89 -13.63 -3.14
CA PRO A 361 -2.31 -15.03 -3.22
C PRO A 361 -3.25 -15.44 -2.08
N LEU A 362 -3.16 -14.80 -0.89
CA LEU A 362 -4.15 -14.96 0.17
C LEU A 362 -5.53 -14.44 -0.25
N LEU A 363 -5.62 -13.24 -0.83
CA LEU A 363 -6.87 -12.68 -1.33
C LEU A 363 -7.48 -13.57 -2.43
N CYS A 364 -6.66 -14.07 -3.36
CA CYS A 364 -7.12 -15.00 -4.40
C CYS A 364 -7.71 -16.28 -3.79
N HIS A 365 -7.04 -16.87 -2.80
CA HIS A 365 -7.56 -18.04 -2.08
C HIS A 365 -8.89 -17.73 -1.40
N LEU A 366 -8.98 -16.62 -0.67
CA LEU A 366 -10.20 -16.21 0.04
C LEU A 366 -11.37 -15.94 -0.93
N LEU A 367 -11.10 -15.47 -2.14
CA LEU A 367 -12.10 -15.19 -3.17
C LEU A 367 -12.42 -16.42 -4.04
N GLY A 368 -11.70 -17.54 -3.87
CA GLY A 368 -11.87 -18.74 -4.68
C GLY A 368 -11.47 -18.56 -6.14
N ILE A 369 -10.48 -17.69 -6.43
CA ILE A 369 -9.99 -17.41 -7.79
C ILE A 369 -8.54 -17.85 -7.95
N ASN A 370 -8.15 -18.18 -9.18
CA ASN A 370 -6.77 -18.55 -9.47
C ASN A 370 -5.87 -17.29 -9.48
N PRO A 371 -4.76 -17.27 -8.70
CA PRO A 371 -3.83 -16.16 -8.75
C PRO A 371 -3.09 -16.12 -10.09
N LEU A 372 -2.85 -14.92 -10.60
CA LEU A 372 -1.88 -14.71 -11.69
C LEU A 372 -0.44 -14.92 -11.16
N PRO A 373 0.55 -15.16 -12.04
CA PRO A 373 1.95 -15.21 -11.62
C PRO A 373 2.34 -13.96 -10.82
N ASN A 374 2.87 -14.17 -9.62
CA ASN A 374 3.20 -13.11 -8.68
C ASN A 374 4.44 -13.50 -7.84
N ASN A 375 4.93 -12.57 -7.02
CA ASN A 375 6.12 -12.77 -6.19
C ASN A 375 5.79 -13.22 -4.75
N GLY A 376 4.51 -13.35 -4.40
CA GLY A 376 4.06 -13.81 -3.09
C GLY A 376 4.00 -15.34 -2.97
N SER A 377 3.87 -15.82 -1.74
CA SER A 377 3.78 -17.24 -1.41
C SER A 377 2.55 -17.51 -0.54
N PHE A 378 1.54 -18.18 -1.11
CA PHE A 378 0.38 -18.63 -0.31
C PHE A 378 0.79 -19.54 0.85
N ASN A 379 1.78 -20.41 0.63
CA ASN A 379 2.30 -21.30 1.69
C ASN A 379 2.88 -20.53 2.88
N ALA A 380 3.37 -19.30 2.66
CA ALA A 380 3.89 -18.47 3.73
C ALA A 380 2.78 -17.90 4.63
N VAL A 381 1.52 -17.89 4.19
CA VAL A 381 0.39 -17.27 4.91
C VAL A 381 -0.78 -18.21 5.17
N LYS A 382 -0.82 -19.41 4.60
CA LYS A 382 -1.93 -20.36 4.82
C LYS A 382 -2.15 -20.76 6.28
N ASP A 383 -1.12 -20.63 7.13
CA ASP A 383 -1.17 -20.91 8.56
C ASP A 383 -2.04 -19.92 9.36
N ILE A 384 -2.49 -18.81 8.75
CA ILE A 384 -3.43 -17.88 9.38
C ILE A 384 -4.89 -18.31 9.23
N LEU A 385 -5.18 -19.30 8.39
CA LEU A 385 -6.55 -19.76 8.09
C LEU A 385 -7.00 -20.84 9.08
N ALA A 386 -8.30 -20.84 9.41
CA ALA A 386 -8.88 -21.70 10.44
C ALA A 386 -8.76 -23.20 10.10
N GLU A 387 -8.92 -23.57 8.83
CA GLU A 387 -8.75 -24.92 8.27
C GLU A 387 -8.32 -24.79 6.80
N GLU A 388 -7.55 -25.75 6.23
CA GLU A 388 -7.29 -25.79 4.78
C GLU A 388 -8.64 -26.04 4.07
N VAL A 389 -9.21 -25.00 3.45
CA VAL A 389 -10.41 -25.14 2.63
C VAL A 389 -10.11 -26.19 1.54
N PRO A 390 -10.87 -27.30 1.47
CA PRO A 390 -10.63 -28.38 0.51
C PRO A 390 -10.57 -27.94 -0.94
#